data_AF-A0AB34K679-F1
#
_entry.id   AF-A0AB34K679-F1
#
_cell.length_a   1.000
_cell.length_b   1.000
_cell.length_c   1.000
_cell.angle_alpha   90.00
_cell.angle_beta   90.00
_cell.angle_gamma   90.00
#
_symmetry.space_group_name_H-M   'P 1'
#
loop_
_entity.id
_entity.type
_entity.pdbx_description
1 polymer ?
#
loop_
_entity_poly.entity_id
_entity_poly.type
_entity_poly.pdbx_seq_one_letter_code
_entity_poly.pdbx_strand_id
1 'polypeptide(L)'
;MDCSVGTLASTFFIVFSSPFSGADAFCRLLNRHPDIKCSGELFSPHSAAAAEERLALGIPLDRQRADPAAFLRRHFARCAARACGVVVMPYQLGAAQLPQLFLPACDVHKLIFERTNLTAEFLSFRRANDRPPVVPSASPPPSSARVGWRDMSFERYAKLHRAWFAQVGKLAPAARSLSLRAEQLQLRAAEAPATAAAARCADRADARRAAPARAASSTRARHAEPPRVALDQEDALCSTYALLGVAEERQLCLFDSCRSAELRNKSSYTTRWAGFATTGAASAAPQKGTRHAAASRADGAPSSISLEGASRPRGRQVAVAIVGVSSFVIVTVAGICLALGIAIGQRTQGSGQPSGRKVAQVQSE
;
A
#
# COMPACT_ATOMS: atom_id res chain seq x y z
N MET A 1 6.67 -14.56 -16.77
CA MET A 1 6.29 -13.17 -17.10
C MET A 1 7.30 -12.73 -18.12
N ASP A 2 6.89 -12.50 -19.37
CA ASP A 2 7.76 -11.83 -20.33
C ASP A 2 7.62 -10.33 -20.05
N CYS A 3 8.69 -9.73 -19.54
CA CYS A 3 8.71 -8.32 -19.14
C CYS A 3 9.04 -7.40 -20.33
N SER A 4 8.95 -7.93 -21.54
CA SER A 4 9.19 -7.29 -22.83
C SER A 4 7.99 -6.44 -23.27
N VAL A 5 7.58 -5.46 -22.47
CA VAL A 5 6.58 -4.47 -22.90
C VAL A 5 7.32 -3.28 -23.49
N GLY A 6 7.66 -3.38 -24.77
CA GLY A 6 8.23 -2.28 -25.54
C GLY A 6 7.19 -1.18 -25.76
N THR A 7 7.51 0.05 -25.36
CA THR A 7 7.57 1.20 -26.29
C THR A 7 8.07 2.49 -25.66
N LEU A 8 8.14 2.61 -24.34
CA LEU A 8 8.92 3.62 -23.61
C LEU A 8 9.30 2.93 -22.29
N ALA A 9 10.54 3.06 -21.81
CA ALA A 9 10.99 2.37 -20.59
C ALA A 9 10.29 2.96 -19.35
N SER A 10 9.04 2.53 -19.12
CA SER A 10 8.26 2.90 -17.95
C SER A 10 8.78 2.12 -16.74
N THR A 11 9.10 2.85 -15.69
CA THR A 11 9.52 2.29 -14.41
C THR A 11 8.31 1.87 -13.61
N PHE A 12 8.25 0.62 -13.16
CA PHE A 12 7.16 0.17 -12.29
C PHE A 12 7.62 0.10 -10.84
N PHE A 13 6.73 0.38 -9.89
CA PHE A 13 7.06 0.25 -8.47
C PHE A 13 5.88 -0.26 -7.62
N ILE A 14 6.21 -0.91 -6.52
CA ILE A 14 5.25 -1.35 -5.50
C ILE A 14 5.73 -0.84 -4.15
N VAL A 15 4.88 -0.09 -3.47
CA VAL A 15 5.10 0.36 -2.10
C VAL A 15 4.45 -0.64 -1.14
N PHE A 16 5.26 -1.39 -0.41
CA PHE A 16 4.79 -2.22 0.69
C PHE A 16 4.70 -1.38 1.95
N SER A 17 3.53 -1.36 2.57
CA SER A 17 3.30 -0.56 3.76
C SER A 17 2.29 -1.21 4.70
N SER A 18 1.94 -0.51 5.77
CA SER A 18 0.93 -0.86 6.76
C SER A 18 -0.19 0.17 6.80
N PRO A 19 -1.43 -0.21 7.17
CA PRO A 19 -2.51 0.75 7.31
C PRO A 19 -2.18 1.79 8.39
N PHE A 20 -2.43 3.07 8.07
CA PHE A 20 -2.14 4.25 8.90
C PHE A 20 -0.65 4.63 9.05
N SER A 21 0.23 4.04 8.24
CA SER A 21 1.64 4.42 8.15
C SER A 21 1.87 5.81 7.56
N GLY A 22 0.92 6.32 6.77
CA GLY A 22 1.07 7.52 5.95
C GLY A 22 1.33 7.23 4.46
N ALA A 23 1.27 5.97 4.02
CA ALA A 23 1.50 5.59 2.62
C ALA A 23 0.59 6.31 1.62
N ASP A 24 -0.65 6.64 1.99
CA ASP A 24 -1.55 7.44 1.17
C ASP A 24 -1.04 8.88 0.98
N ALA A 25 -0.54 9.50 2.05
CA ALA A 25 0.10 10.82 1.96
C ALA A 25 1.38 10.76 1.11
N PHE A 26 2.19 9.71 1.27
CA PHE A 26 3.35 9.47 0.42
C PHE A 26 2.96 9.29 -1.05
N CYS A 27 1.94 8.50 -1.35
CA CYS A 27 1.41 8.30 -2.71
C CYS A 27 0.91 9.62 -3.32
N ARG A 28 0.25 10.48 -2.53
CA ARG A 28 -0.10 11.85 -2.95
C ARG A 28 1.14 12.70 -3.24
N LEU A 29 2.19 12.61 -2.41
CA LEU A 29 3.46 13.31 -2.67
C LEU A 29 4.11 12.84 -3.97
N LEU A 30 4.15 11.52 -4.24
CA LEU A 30 4.65 10.98 -5.51
C LEU A 30 3.85 11.53 -6.71
N ASN A 31 2.52 11.53 -6.61
CA ASN A 31 1.61 12.03 -7.64
C ASN A 31 1.72 13.54 -7.93
N ARG A 32 2.47 14.30 -7.12
CA ARG A 32 2.75 15.72 -7.41
C ARG A 32 3.64 15.88 -8.64
N HIS A 33 4.49 14.90 -8.94
CA HIS A 33 5.33 14.91 -10.11
C HIS A 33 4.55 14.44 -11.36
N PRO A 34 4.57 15.17 -12.49
CA PRO A 34 3.78 14.82 -13.68
C PRO A 34 4.17 13.48 -14.31
N ASP A 35 5.43 13.08 -14.18
CA ASP A 35 5.95 11.83 -14.74
C ASP A 35 5.74 10.62 -13.80
N ILE A 36 5.12 10.80 -12.61
CA ILE A 36 4.86 9.72 -11.65
C ILE A 36 3.36 9.56 -11.40
N LYS A 37 2.88 8.31 -11.49
CA LYS A 37 1.52 7.92 -11.10
C LYS A 37 1.56 6.83 -10.03
N CYS A 38 1.12 7.17 -8.82
CA CYS A 38 0.83 6.23 -7.75
C CYS A 38 -0.68 6.03 -7.62
N SER A 39 -1.17 4.83 -7.90
CA SER A 39 -2.61 4.49 -7.93
C SER A 39 -3.18 4.08 -6.56
N GLY A 40 -2.37 4.14 -5.49
CA GLY A 40 -2.79 3.79 -4.14
C GLY A 40 -3.10 2.30 -3.97
N GLU A 41 -4.07 1.98 -3.10
CA GLU A 41 -4.41 0.62 -2.67
C GLU A 41 -5.31 -0.15 -3.66
N LEU A 42 -4.78 -0.55 -4.82
CA LEU A 42 -5.58 -1.23 -5.86
C LEU A 42 -6.11 -2.62 -5.47
N PHE A 43 -5.50 -3.28 -4.48
CA PHE A 43 -5.96 -4.57 -3.97
C PHE A 43 -6.95 -4.44 -2.81
N SER A 44 -7.26 -3.22 -2.37
CA SER A 44 -8.23 -3.01 -1.31
C SER A 44 -9.65 -3.33 -1.82
N PRO A 45 -10.41 -4.20 -1.13
CA PRO A 45 -11.81 -4.44 -1.44
C PRO A 45 -12.71 -3.27 -0.99
N HIS A 46 -12.16 -2.34 -0.19
CA HIS A 46 -12.90 -1.22 0.41
C HIS A 46 -12.58 0.12 -0.26
N SER A 47 -11.66 0.14 -1.23
CA SER A 47 -11.33 1.35 -1.99
C SER A 47 -12.25 1.48 -3.21
N ALA A 48 -13.00 2.59 -3.27
CA ALA A 48 -13.83 2.93 -4.42
C ALA A 48 -12.97 3.09 -5.69
N ALA A 49 -11.85 3.79 -5.59
CA ALA A 49 -10.90 3.94 -6.70
C ALA A 49 -10.36 2.59 -7.20
N ALA A 50 -10.11 1.64 -6.29
CA ALA A 50 -9.70 0.29 -6.67
C ALA A 50 -10.84 -0.49 -7.37
N ALA A 51 -12.08 -0.27 -6.95
CA ALA A 51 -13.25 -0.88 -7.59
C ALA A 51 -13.49 -0.33 -9.01
N GLU A 52 -13.35 0.98 -9.19
CA GLU A 52 -13.40 1.64 -10.50
C GLU A 52 -12.29 1.13 -11.43
N GLU A 53 -11.05 1.02 -10.93
CA GLU A 53 -9.94 0.51 -11.73
C GLU A 53 -10.15 -0.96 -12.15
N ARG A 54 -10.63 -1.80 -11.23
CA ARG A 54 -11.03 -3.19 -11.53
C ARG A 54 -12.11 -3.26 -12.61
N LEU A 55 -13.13 -2.42 -12.50
CA LEU A 55 -14.21 -2.33 -13.49
C LEU A 55 -13.68 -1.90 -14.86
N ALA A 56 -12.83 -0.88 -14.90
CA ALA A 56 -12.22 -0.38 -16.13
C ALA A 56 -11.32 -1.43 -16.83
N LEU A 57 -10.73 -2.34 -16.05
CA LEU A 57 -9.94 -3.47 -16.57
C LEU A 57 -10.79 -4.71 -16.90
N GLY A 58 -12.07 -4.74 -16.54
CA GLY A 58 -12.93 -5.92 -16.66
C GLY A 58 -12.48 -7.09 -15.78
N ILE A 59 -11.86 -6.80 -14.62
CA ILE A 59 -11.30 -7.84 -13.72
C ILE A 59 -12.06 -7.82 -12.39
N PRO A 60 -12.85 -8.86 -12.07
CA PRO A 60 -13.50 -8.95 -10.77
C PRO A 60 -12.49 -9.20 -9.64
N LEU A 61 -12.88 -8.92 -8.39
CA LEU A 61 -11.99 -8.94 -7.22
C LEU A 61 -11.37 -10.33 -6.96
N ASP A 62 -12.13 -11.39 -7.15
CA ASP A 62 -11.69 -12.78 -7.03
C ASP A 62 -10.57 -13.09 -8.04
N ARG A 63 -10.74 -12.68 -9.31
CA ARG A 63 -9.72 -12.86 -10.35
C ARG A 63 -8.48 -12.00 -10.09
N GLN A 64 -8.65 -10.77 -9.61
CA GLN A 64 -7.53 -9.91 -9.18
C GLN A 64 -6.70 -10.60 -8.09
N ARG A 65 -7.35 -11.27 -7.14
CA ARG A 65 -6.67 -11.97 -6.03
C ARG A 65 -6.07 -13.30 -6.44
N ALA A 66 -6.65 -14.00 -7.40
CA ALA A 66 -6.11 -15.25 -7.91
C ALA A 66 -4.76 -15.04 -8.64
N ASP A 67 -4.63 -13.94 -9.38
CA ASP A 67 -3.43 -13.58 -10.13
C ASP A 67 -3.13 -12.07 -10.03
N PRO A 68 -2.62 -11.60 -8.87
CA PRO A 68 -2.26 -10.19 -8.67
C PRO A 68 -1.19 -9.71 -9.65
N ALA A 69 -0.35 -10.63 -10.11
CA ALA A 69 0.71 -10.36 -11.08
C ALA A 69 0.12 -9.96 -12.45
N ALA A 70 -0.85 -10.72 -12.96
CA ALA A 70 -1.55 -10.39 -14.20
C ALA A 70 -2.39 -9.13 -14.09
N PHE A 71 -3.02 -8.90 -12.94
CA PHE A 71 -3.73 -7.66 -12.67
C PHE A 71 -2.81 -6.45 -12.81
N LEU A 72 -1.63 -6.47 -12.15
CA LEU A 72 -0.68 -5.34 -12.23
C LEU A 72 -0.13 -5.14 -13.63
N ARG A 73 0.13 -6.20 -14.42
CA ARG A 73 0.55 -6.05 -15.82
C ARG A 73 -0.48 -5.25 -16.63
N ARG A 74 -1.76 -5.58 -16.48
CA ARG A 74 -2.85 -4.89 -17.19
C ARG A 74 -3.02 -3.45 -16.71
N HIS A 75 -2.87 -3.21 -15.42
CA HIS A 75 -2.89 -1.85 -14.86
C HIS A 75 -1.74 -1.01 -15.42
N PHE A 76 -0.51 -1.52 -15.35
CA PHE A 76 0.69 -0.83 -15.81
C PHE A 76 0.73 -0.61 -17.32
N ALA A 77 0.18 -1.52 -18.12
CA ALA A 77 0.04 -1.34 -19.57
C ALA A 77 -0.84 -0.13 -19.97
N ARG A 78 -1.69 0.37 -19.07
CA ARG A 78 -2.53 1.56 -19.30
C ARG A 78 -1.93 2.85 -18.72
N CYS A 79 -0.79 2.75 -18.03
CA CYS A 79 -0.21 3.88 -17.36
C CYS A 79 0.64 4.72 -18.32
N ALA A 80 0.21 5.96 -18.57
CA ALA A 80 0.92 6.90 -19.45
C ALA A 80 2.08 7.63 -18.76
N ALA A 81 2.25 7.48 -17.45
CA ALA A 81 3.34 8.10 -16.71
C ALA A 81 4.65 7.34 -16.91
N ARG A 82 5.78 8.02 -16.76
CA ARG A 82 7.11 7.40 -16.85
C ARG A 82 7.35 6.43 -15.70
N ALA A 83 6.84 6.74 -14.51
CA ALA A 83 6.88 5.85 -13.36
C ALA A 83 5.48 5.56 -12.84
N CYS A 84 5.14 4.29 -12.65
CA CYS A 84 3.81 3.86 -12.25
C CYS A 84 3.88 2.89 -11.08
N GLY A 85 3.04 3.10 -10.07
CA GLY A 85 3.07 2.23 -8.91
C GLY A 85 1.79 2.15 -8.11
N VAL A 86 1.82 1.22 -7.17
CA VAL A 86 0.68 0.84 -6.31
C VAL A 86 1.15 0.68 -4.87
N VAL A 87 0.21 0.74 -3.94
CA VAL A 87 0.45 0.46 -2.52
C VAL A 87 -0.16 -0.89 -2.16
N VAL A 88 0.62 -1.74 -1.48
CA VAL A 88 0.20 -3.06 -1.01
C VAL A 88 0.28 -3.12 0.51
N MET A 89 -0.83 -3.52 1.12
CA MET A 89 -1.00 -3.65 2.58
C MET A 89 -1.17 -5.12 2.99
N PRO A 90 -0.88 -5.50 4.25
CA PRO A 90 -0.87 -6.89 4.72
C PRO A 90 -2.19 -7.66 4.54
N TYR A 91 -3.34 -6.99 4.58
CA TYR A 91 -4.66 -7.63 4.49
C TYR A 91 -5.18 -7.80 3.06
N GLN A 92 -4.47 -7.29 2.05
CA GLN A 92 -4.97 -7.23 0.68
C GLN A 92 -4.69 -8.51 -0.12
N LEU A 93 -3.55 -9.16 0.16
CA LEU A 93 -3.10 -10.37 -0.50
C LEU A 93 -2.74 -11.42 0.54
N GLY A 94 -3.12 -12.67 0.29
CA GLY A 94 -2.73 -13.79 1.14
C GLY A 94 -1.26 -14.17 0.96
N ALA A 95 -0.75 -14.99 1.89
CA ALA A 95 0.64 -15.44 1.88
C ALA A 95 1.02 -16.21 0.59
N ALA A 96 0.07 -16.90 -0.04
CA ALA A 96 0.28 -17.61 -1.30
C ALA A 96 0.34 -16.68 -2.53
N GLN A 97 -0.33 -15.52 -2.46
CA GLN A 97 -0.40 -14.55 -3.55
C GLN A 97 0.77 -13.57 -3.53
N LEU A 98 1.26 -13.21 -2.33
CA LEU A 98 2.30 -12.20 -2.16
C LEU A 98 3.58 -12.47 -2.98
N PRO A 99 4.14 -13.71 -3.04
CA PRO A 99 5.34 -14.00 -3.85
C PRO A 99 5.18 -13.69 -5.33
N GLN A 100 3.97 -13.71 -5.87
CA GLN A 100 3.71 -13.39 -7.28
C GLN A 100 4.03 -11.92 -7.62
N LEU A 101 4.14 -11.06 -6.61
CA LEU A 101 4.58 -9.66 -6.78
C LEU A 101 6.10 -9.52 -6.88
N PHE A 102 6.89 -10.56 -6.68
CA PHE A 102 8.36 -10.51 -6.58
C PHE A 102 9.06 -11.26 -7.71
N LEU A 103 8.43 -11.33 -8.88
CA LEU A 103 9.00 -12.05 -10.01
C LEU A 103 10.27 -11.33 -10.52
N PRO A 104 11.42 -12.02 -10.58
CA PRO A 104 12.73 -11.41 -10.81
C PRO A 104 12.93 -10.88 -12.23
N ALA A 105 12.12 -11.33 -13.18
CA ALA A 105 12.27 -10.97 -14.58
C ALA A 105 11.77 -9.55 -14.91
N CYS A 106 11.06 -8.87 -14.00
CA CYS A 106 10.41 -7.59 -14.29
C CYS A 106 11.07 -6.45 -13.52
N ASP A 107 11.32 -5.34 -14.22
CA ASP A 107 11.82 -4.06 -13.71
C ASP A 107 10.77 -3.35 -12.83
N VAL A 108 10.40 -3.99 -11.73
CA VAL A 108 9.47 -3.46 -10.75
C VAL A 108 10.22 -3.20 -9.45
N HIS A 109 10.47 -1.93 -9.16
CA HIS A 109 11.09 -1.51 -7.90
C HIS A 109 10.17 -1.84 -6.72
N LYS A 110 10.78 -2.36 -5.65
CA LYS A 110 10.08 -2.70 -4.41
C LYS A 110 10.51 -1.69 -3.36
N LEU A 111 9.57 -0.90 -2.88
CA LEU A 111 9.79 0.12 -1.85
C LEU A 111 9.16 -0.35 -0.55
N ILE A 112 9.85 -0.19 0.56
CA ILE A 112 9.29 -0.41 1.89
C ILE A 112 8.98 0.96 2.47
N PHE A 113 7.72 1.25 2.76
CA PHE A 113 7.31 2.45 3.47
C PHE A 113 6.77 2.08 4.85
N GLU A 114 7.58 2.29 5.87
CA GLU A 114 7.29 1.85 7.23
C GLU A 114 7.17 3.05 8.17
N ARG A 115 6.20 3.02 9.08
CA ARG A 115 6.19 3.92 10.23
C ARG A 115 6.80 3.19 11.42
N THR A 116 7.90 3.73 11.95
CA THR A 116 8.62 3.08 13.06
C THR A 116 7.99 3.38 14.42
N ASN A 117 7.28 4.50 14.54
CA ASN A 117 6.47 4.82 15.72
C ASN A 117 5.13 4.05 15.68
N LEU A 118 5.19 2.77 16.04
CA LEU A 118 4.04 1.86 16.06
C LEU A 118 2.91 2.34 16.97
N THR A 119 3.22 3.00 18.08
CA THR A 119 2.21 3.55 18.99
C THR A 119 1.38 4.62 18.27
N ALA A 120 2.03 5.55 17.58
CA ALA A 120 1.33 6.58 16.83
C ALA A 120 0.57 6.03 15.61
N GLU A 121 1.06 4.95 14.99
CA GLU A 121 0.34 4.22 13.94
C GLU A 121 -0.92 3.54 14.49
N PHE A 122 -0.78 2.80 15.60
CA PHE A 122 -1.87 2.10 16.26
C PHE A 122 -2.95 3.06 16.79
N LEU A 123 -2.57 4.20 17.35
CA LEU A 123 -3.54 5.22 17.79
C LEU A 123 -4.30 5.82 16.60
N SER A 124 -3.66 5.99 15.44
CA SER A 124 -4.36 6.39 14.21
C SER A 124 -5.31 5.30 13.72
N PHE A 125 -4.87 4.04 13.76
CA PHE A 125 -5.71 2.89 13.47
C PHE A 125 -6.95 2.82 14.38
N ARG A 126 -6.77 2.97 15.70
CA ARG A 126 -7.86 3.00 16.69
C ARG A 126 -8.86 4.10 16.39
N ARG A 127 -8.39 5.35 16.23
CA ARG A 127 -9.24 6.51 15.91
C ARG A 127 -10.07 6.30 14.64
N ALA A 128 -9.53 5.64 13.63
CA ALA A 128 -10.27 5.36 12.39
C ALA A 128 -11.36 4.29 12.57
N ASN A 129 -11.11 3.28 13.41
CA ASN A 129 -12.07 2.17 13.64
C ASN A 129 -13.14 2.50 14.70
N ASP A 130 -12.83 3.42 15.62
CA ASP A 130 -13.75 3.88 16.66
C ASP A 130 -14.78 4.89 16.12
N ARG A 131 -14.52 5.52 14.97
CA ARG A 131 -15.49 6.42 14.33
C ARG A 131 -16.75 5.65 13.94
N PRO A 132 -17.94 6.17 14.26
CA PRO A 132 -19.17 5.63 13.70
C PRO A 132 -19.14 5.78 12.16
N PRO A 133 -19.76 4.85 11.41
CA PRO A 133 -19.87 5.01 9.97
C PRO A 133 -20.55 6.35 9.64
N VAL A 134 -19.88 7.20 8.87
CA VAL A 134 -20.32 8.57 8.53
C VAL A 134 -21.62 8.58 7.73
N VAL A 135 -21.97 7.47 7.10
CA VAL A 135 -23.26 7.28 6.42
C VAL A 135 -23.85 5.97 6.92
N PRO A 136 -25.12 5.95 7.38
CA PRO A 136 -25.87 4.72 7.53
C PRO A 136 -25.98 4.07 6.14
N SER A 137 -25.04 3.18 5.83
CA SER A 137 -25.12 2.38 4.62
C SER A 137 -26.40 1.55 4.72
N ALA A 138 -27.27 1.66 3.72
CA ALA A 138 -28.52 0.90 3.63
C ALA A 138 -28.29 -0.63 3.61
N SER A 139 -27.03 -1.06 3.49
CA SER A 139 -26.62 -2.44 3.68
C SER A 139 -25.61 -2.49 4.83
N PRO A 140 -25.93 -3.12 5.97
CA PRO A 140 -24.93 -3.33 7.01
C PRO A 140 -23.78 -4.13 6.38
N PRO A 141 -22.52 -3.70 6.55
CA PRO A 141 -21.38 -4.47 6.10
C PRO A 141 -21.45 -5.85 6.78
N PRO A 142 -21.04 -6.93 6.08
CA PRO A 142 -21.06 -8.27 6.66
C PRO A 142 -20.34 -8.25 8.01
N SER A 143 -21.08 -8.63 9.06
CA SER A 143 -20.70 -8.46 10.47
C SER A 143 -19.37 -9.15 10.81
N SER A 144 -19.03 -10.23 10.12
CA SER A 144 -17.81 -11.02 10.36
C SER A 144 -16.50 -10.29 10.02
N ALA A 145 -16.52 -9.26 9.18
CA ALA A 145 -15.30 -8.56 8.76
C ALA A 145 -14.84 -7.46 9.74
N ARG A 146 -15.75 -6.91 10.57
CA ARG A 146 -15.44 -5.79 11.48
C ARG A 146 -15.05 -6.22 12.89
N VAL A 147 -15.48 -7.40 13.33
CA VAL A 147 -15.33 -7.86 14.72
C VAL A 147 -13.85 -8.09 15.09
N GLY A 148 -12.96 -8.38 14.13
CA GLY A 148 -11.55 -8.63 14.44
C GLY A 148 -10.68 -7.39 14.70
N TRP A 149 -11.08 -6.21 14.20
CA TRP A 149 -10.20 -5.03 14.17
C TRP A 149 -10.47 -4.05 15.32
N ARG A 150 -11.71 -3.97 15.81
CA ARG A 150 -12.06 -3.10 16.96
C ARG A 150 -11.41 -3.57 18.26
N ASP A 151 -11.31 -4.88 18.44
CA ASP A 151 -10.74 -5.50 19.66
C ASP A 151 -9.24 -5.81 19.51
N MET A 152 -8.57 -5.21 18.51
CA MET A 152 -7.14 -5.40 18.30
C MET A 152 -6.33 -4.69 19.39
N SER A 153 -5.60 -5.46 20.20
CA SER A 153 -4.63 -4.89 21.15
C SER A 153 -3.40 -4.33 20.44
N PHE A 154 -2.66 -3.45 21.11
CA PHE A 154 -1.42 -2.90 20.58
C PHE A 154 -0.38 -4.00 20.31
N GLU A 155 -0.25 -4.98 21.20
CA GLU A 155 0.70 -6.09 21.08
C GLU A 155 0.39 -6.94 19.86
N ARG A 156 -0.90 -7.25 19.62
CA ARG A 156 -1.33 -7.98 18.43
C ARG A 156 -1.06 -7.18 17.16
N TYR A 157 -1.34 -5.88 17.18
CA TYR A 157 -1.04 -4.98 16.06
C TYR A 157 0.46 -4.96 15.74
N ALA A 158 1.31 -4.70 16.75
CA ALA A 158 2.75 -4.66 16.60
C ALA A 158 3.34 -5.99 16.10
N LYS A 159 2.80 -7.12 16.57
CA LYS A 159 3.19 -8.45 16.08
C LYS A 159 2.87 -8.63 14.59
N LEU A 160 1.67 -8.25 14.15
CA LEU A 160 1.26 -8.33 12.75
C LEU A 160 2.10 -7.40 11.86
N HIS A 161 2.39 -6.19 12.33
CA HIS A 161 3.25 -5.22 11.65
C HIS A 161 4.65 -5.79 11.39
N ARG A 162 5.32 -6.27 12.46
CA ARG A 162 6.66 -6.86 12.34
C ARG A 162 6.67 -8.09 11.44
N ALA A 163 5.67 -8.95 11.56
CA ALA A 163 5.55 -10.15 10.72
C ALA A 163 5.42 -9.78 9.24
N TRP A 164 4.63 -8.75 8.92
CA TRP A 164 4.46 -8.26 7.56
C TRP A 164 5.77 -7.77 6.95
N PHE A 165 6.46 -6.82 7.59
CA PHE A 165 7.71 -6.28 7.04
C PHE A 165 8.84 -7.32 7.03
N ALA A 166 8.87 -8.25 7.98
CA ALA A 166 9.78 -9.40 7.93
C ALA A 166 9.51 -10.30 6.71
N GLN A 167 8.24 -10.54 6.37
CA GLN A 167 7.86 -11.32 5.19
C GLN A 167 8.24 -10.60 3.89
N VAL A 168 7.92 -9.31 3.77
CA VAL A 168 8.32 -8.48 2.62
C VAL A 168 9.84 -8.45 2.47
N GLY A 169 10.56 -8.25 3.57
CA GLY A 169 12.02 -8.21 3.58
C GLY A 169 12.70 -9.56 3.31
N LYS A 170 11.98 -10.68 3.38
CA LYS A 170 12.43 -12.01 2.90
C LYS A 170 12.22 -12.16 1.39
N LEU A 171 11.09 -11.67 0.88
CA LEU A 171 10.72 -11.78 -0.53
C LEU A 171 11.43 -10.77 -1.45
N ALA A 172 11.81 -9.60 -0.92
CA ALA A 172 12.67 -8.63 -1.60
C ALA A 172 13.81 -8.15 -0.70
N PRO A 173 14.93 -8.90 -0.65
CA PRO A 173 16.12 -8.46 0.09
C PRO A 173 16.62 -7.09 -0.37
N ALA A 174 16.58 -6.82 -1.68
CA ALA A 174 16.96 -5.54 -2.26
C ALA A 174 16.04 -4.37 -1.87
N ALA A 175 14.80 -4.62 -1.46
CA ALA A 175 13.89 -3.55 -1.01
C ALA A 175 14.34 -2.91 0.31
N ARG A 176 15.21 -3.58 1.08
CA ARG A 176 15.70 -3.06 2.37
C ARG A 176 16.55 -1.82 2.21
N SER A 177 17.35 -1.72 1.14
CA SER A 177 18.09 -0.50 0.82
C SER A 177 17.19 0.62 0.30
N LEU A 178 15.94 0.30 -0.05
CA LEU A 178 14.90 1.20 -0.56
C LEU A 178 13.80 1.42 0.50
N SER A 179 14.16 1.30 1.77
CA SER A 179 13.25 1.50 2.89
C SER A 179 13.16 2.98 3.25
N LEU A 180 11.97 3.53 3.14
CA LEU A 180 11.61 4.88 3.55
C LEU A 180 10.82 4.80 4.85
N ARG A 181 11.15 5.68 5.79
CA ARG A 181 10.41 5.80 7.05
C ARG A 181 9.41 6.94 6.96
N ALA A 182 8.20 6.71 7.47
CA ALA A 182 7.19 7.76 7.54
C ALA A 182 7.69 8.98 8.34
N GLU A 183 8.51 8.75 9.36
CA GLU A 183 9.12 9.82 10.17
C GLU A 183 10.08 10.71 9.36
N GLN A 184 10.65 10.21 8.26
CA GLN A 184 11.48 11.02 7.35
C GLN A 184 10.62 11.93 6.46
N LEU A 185 9.34 11.62 6.28
CA LEU A 185 8.41 12.40 5.44
C LEU A 185 7.40 13.21 6.24
N GLN A 186 7.20 12.88 7.51
CA GLN A 186 6.33 13.63 8.40
C GLN A 186 7.05 14.93 8.81
N LEU A 187 6.78 15.99 8.05
CA LEU A 187 6.88 17.36 8.53
C LEU A 187 6.25 17.39 9.93
N ARG A 188 7.02 17.80 10.95
CA ARG A 188 6.36 18.52 12.04
C ARG A 188 5.67 19.69 11.34
N ALA A 189 4.35 19.66 11.24
CA ALA A 189 3.54 20.78 10.77
C ALA A 189 3.64 22.02 11.69
N ALA A 190 4.66 22.08 12.55
CA ALA A 190 5.00 23.18 13.42
C ALA A 190 6.25 23.88 12.86
N GLU A 191 6.02 25.07 12.28
CA GLU A 191 6.87 26.25 12.47
C GLU A 191 8.22 26.35 11.72
N ALA A 192 8.24 26.19 10.39
CA ALA A 192 9.38 26.69 9.60
C ALA A 192 8.93 27.65 8.48
N PRO A 193 9.46 28.89 8.42
CA PRO A 193 9.15 29.83 7.35
C PRO A 193 9.73 29.34 6.00
N ALA A 194 8.88 29.34 4.97
CA ALA A 194 9.07 28.73 3.65
C ALA A 194 10.30 29.20 2.82
N THR A 195 11.05 30.20 3.27
CA THR A 195 12.10 30.86 2.48
C THR A 195 13.47 30.18 2.56
N ALA A 196 13.73 29.32 3.55
CA ALA A 196 15.08 28.82 3.85
C ALA A 196 15.45 27.49 3.17
N ALA A 197 14.47 26.73 2.66
CA ALA A 197 14.68 25.46 1.97
C ALA A 197 15.06 25.65 0.50
N ALA A 198 14.64 26.76 -0.13
CA ALA A 198 14.78 27.06 -1.56
C ALA A 198 16.15 27.63 -2.00
N ALA A 199 17.14 27.78 -1.12
CA ALA A 199 18.52 28.13 -1.52
C ALA A 199 19.44 26.89 -1.65
N ARG A 200 19.33 25.90 -0.76
CA ARG A 200 20.39 24.90 -0.49
C ARG A 200 20.56 23.71 -1.46
N CYS A 201 19.51 23.29 -2.18
CA CYS A 201 19.60 22.19 -3.16
C CYS A 201 20.37 22.56 -4.44
N ALA A 202 20.54 23.85 -4.75
CA ALA A 202 21.35 24.29 -5.88
C ALA A 202 22.85 24.11 -5.60
N ASP A 203 23.30 24.46 -4.39
CA ASP A 203 24.72 24.37 -4.01
C ASP A 203 25.27 22.93 -4.00
N ARG A 204 24.44 21.90 -3.77
CA ARG A 204 24.88 20.49 -3.73
C ARG A 204 24.97 19.82 -5.09
N ALA A 205 24.15 20.23 -6.06
CA ALA A 205 24.25 19.77 -7.45
C ALA A 205 25.52 20.33 -8.12
N ASP A 206 25.87 21.57 -7.81
CA ASP A 206 27.09 22.22 -8.30
C ASP A 206 28.36 21.79 -7.54
N ALA A 207 28.28 21.56 -6.22
CA ALA A 207 29.44 21.09 -5.43
C ALA A 207 29.93 19.68 -5.78
N ARG A 208 29.14 18.86 -6.50
CA ARG A 208 29.59 17.57 -7.05
C ARG A 208 30.18 17.69 -8.46
N ARG A 209 30.00 18.84 -9.13
CA ARG A 209 30.63 19.13 -10.44
C ARG A 209 31.86 20.02 -10.34
N ALA A 210 32.12 20.65 -9.19
CA ALA A 210 33.23 21.58 -9.04
C ALA A 210 34.09 21.32 -7.79
N ALA A 211 35.29 20.79 -8.01
CA ALA A 211 36.49 21.12 -7.24
C ALA A 211 37.68 21.16 -8.21
N PRO A 212 38.75 21.95 -7.99
CA PRO A 212 38.90 23.12 -7.11
C PRO A 212 39.43 24.38 -7.84
N ALA A 213 39.23 25.58 -7.27
CA ALA A 213 40.26 26.64 -7.19
C ALA A 213 39.78 27.91 -6.45
N ARG A 214 40.57 28.27 -5.43
CA ARG A 214 40.94 29.62 -4.96
C ARG A 214 39.88 30.65 -4.51
N ALA A 215 39.86 30.83 -3.18
CA ALA A 215 40.07 32.07 -2.42
C ALA A 215 39.50 33.40 -2.95
N ALA A 216 38.56 33.99 -2.20
CA ALA A 216 38.75 35.28 -1.51
C ALA A 216 37.58 35.58 -0.56
N SER A 217 37.92 36.24 0.54
CA SER A 217 37.10 36.59 1.71
C SER A 217 35.77 37.28 1.40
N SER A 218 34.70 36.84 2.06
CA SER A 218 33.43 37.58 2.13
C SER A 218 32.77 37.41 3.49
N THR A 219 32.24 38.53 3.97
CA THR A 219 31.69 38.83 5.29
C THR A 219 30.53 37.89 5.66
N ARG A 220 30.71 37.16 6.77
CA ARG A 220 29.85 36.03 7.16
C ARG A 220 28.55 36.51 7.82
N ALA A 221 27.51 36.75 7.02
CA ALA A 221 26.15 36.73 7.53
C ALA A 221 25.90 35.34 8.15
N ARG A 222 25.58 35.29 9.45
CA ARG A 222 25.21 34.03 10.13
C ARG A 222 23.85 33.59 9.60
N HIS A 223 23.85 32.93 8.46
CA HIS A 223 22.69 32.19 7.98
C HIS A 223 22.34 31.15 9.04
N ALA A 224 21.12 31.22 9.56
CA ALA A 224 20.60 30.21 10.46
C ALA A 224 20.72 28.84 9.78
N GLU A 225 21.49 27.96 10.41
CA GLU A 225 21.59 26.55 10.04
C GLU A 225 20.16 26.00 10.04
N PRO A 226 19.73 25.32 8.96
CA PRO A 226 18.36 24.84 8.91
C PRO A 226 18.16 23.82 10.03
N PRO A 227 16.94 23.68 10.56
CA PRO A 227 16.64 22.53 11.39
C PRO A 227 16.94 21.27 10.57
N ARG A 228 17.84 20.42 11.08
CA ARG A 228 18.37 19.22 10.39
C ARG A 228 17.29 18.34 9.77
N VAL A 229 16.09 18.35 10.35
CA VAL A 229 14.91 17.55 9.95
C VAL A 229 14.40 17.85 8.53
N ALA A 230 14.47 19.10 8.05
CA ALA A 230 13.94 19.45 6.72
C ALA A 230 14.80 18.91 5.57
N LEU A 231 16.12 18.81 5.79
CA LEU A 231 17.07 18.28 4.81
C LEU A 231 16.84 16.79 4.55
N ASP A 232 16.51 16.04 5.60
CA ASP A 232 16.33 14.59 5.52
C ASP A 232 15.11 14.19 4.65
N GLN A 233 14.08 15.02 4.61
CA GLN A 233 12.86 14.75 3.84
C GLN A 233 13.07 14.97 2.34
N GLU A 234 13.67 16.09 1.95
CA GLU A 234 13.95 16.40 0.56
C GLU A 234 14.91 15.36 -0.02
N ASP A 235 15.97 15.03 0.71
CA ASP A 235 16.94 14.02 0.30
C ASP A 235 16.29 12.64 0.11
N ALA A 236 15.37 12.23 0.99
CA ALA A 236 14.63 10.97 0.85
C ALA A 236 13.70 10.95 -0.39
N LEU A 237 13.02 12.06 -0.67
CA LEU A 237 12.11 12.16 -1.81
C LEU A 237 12.86 12.27 -3.14
N CYS A 238 13.95 13.04 -3.19
CA CYS A 238 14.85 13.13 -4.33
C CYS A 238 15.48 11.75 -4.64
N SER A 239 15.93 11.02 -3.60
CA SER A 239 16.44 9.65 -3.77
C SER A 239 15.38 8.71 -4.34
N THR A 240 14.13 8.86 -3.91
CA THR A 240 13.00 8.09 -4.46
C THR A 240 12.76 8.44 -5.92
N TYR A 241 12.85 9.71 -6.30
CA TYR A 241 12.63 10.15 -7.68
C TYR A 241 13.75 9.71 -8.62
N ALA A 242 15.00 9.81 -8.16
CA ALA A 242 16.16 9.29 -8.88
C ALA A 242 16.02 7.77 -9.13
N LEU A 243 15.62 7.02 -8.11
CA LEU A 243 15.32 5.59 -8.24
C LEU A 243 14.22 5.30 -9.26
N LEU A 244 13.21 6.16 -9.35
CA LEU A 244 12.12 6.03 -10.33
C LEU A 244 12.49 6.54 -11.74
N GLY A 245 13.75 6.93 -11.95
CA GLY A 245 14.24 7.43 -13.24
C GLY A 245 13.73 8.83 -13.60
N VAL A 246 13.30 9.62 -12.60
CA VAL A 246 12.85 11.00 -12.81
C VAL A 246 14.04 11.95 -12.68
N ALA A 247 14.33 12.71 -13.74
CA ALA A 247 15.48 13.62 -13.81
C ALA A 247 15.44 14.72 -12.73
N GLU A 248 16.59 15.00 -12.10
CA GLU A 248 16.74 15.98 -11.00
C GLU A 248 16.12 17.34 -11.28
N GLU A 249 16.28 17.86 -12.51
CA GLU A 249 15.76 19.17 -12.93
C GLU A 249 14.23 19.29 -12.82
N ARG A 250 13.52 18.15 -12.80
CA ARG A 250 12.05 18.06 -12.69
C ARG A 250 11.55 17.76 -11.27
N GLN A 251 12.45 17.43 -10.33
CA GLN A 251 12.10 17.00 -8.97
C GLN A 251 11.66 18.17 -8.06
N LEU A 252 11.96 19.41 -8.41
CA LEU A 252 12.10 20.54 -7.48
C LEU A 252 10.85 21.40 -7.21
N CYS A 253 9.67 20.78 -7.23
CA CYS A 253 8.41 21.50 -7.04
C CYS A 253 7.44 20.75 -6.11
N LEU A 254 7.98 20.07 -5.10
CA LEU A 254 7.20 19.22 -4.19
C LEU A 254 6.82 19.89 -2.88
N PHE A 255 7.34 21.09 -2.63
CA PHE A 255 7.12 21.91 -1.45
C PHE A 255 6.52 23.25 -1.88
N ASP A 256 6.07 24.07 -0.92
CA ASP A 256 5.44 25.38 -1.18
C ASP A 256 6.35 26.39 -1.92
N SER A 257 7.57 25.98 -2.26
CA SER A 257 8.47 26.68 -3.19
C SER A 257 8.84 25.77 -4.37
N CYS A 258 8.54 26.21 -5.58
CA CYS A 258 8.92 25.54 -6.84
C CYS A 258 10.11 26.27 -7.44
N ARG A 259 11.28 25.60 -7.53
CA ARG A 259 12.50 26.24 -8.04
C ARG A 259 12.59 26.21 -9.57
N SER A 260 11.98 25.22 -10.21
CA SER A 260 12.01 25.11 -11.67
C SER A 260 11.15 26.22 -12.30
N ALA A 261 11.79 27.11 -13.06
CA ALA A 261 11.08 28.13 -13.84
C ALA A 261 10.16 27.49 -14.90
N GLU A 262 10.59 26.36 -15.49
CA GLU A 262 9.81 25.61 -16.46
C GLU A 262 8.53 25.02 -15.84
N LEU A 263 8.62 24.42 -14.65
CA LEU A 263 7.45 23.88 -13.95
C LEU A 263 6.54 24.98 -13.40
N ARG A 264 7.08 26.09 -12.89
CA ARG A 264 6.29 27.26 -12.46
C ARG A 264 5.39 27.80 -13.56
N ASN A 265 5.87 27.77 -14.81
CA ASN A 265 5.16 28.32 -15.97
C ASN A 265 4.23 27.32 -16.66
N LYS A 266 4.26 26.03 -16.28
CA LYS A 266 3.27 25.05 -16.79
C LYS A 266 1.92 25.32 -16.13
N SER A 267 0.92 25.66 -16.93
CA SER A 267 -0.47 25.85 -16.46
C SER A 267 -1.00 24.63 -15.70
N SER A 268 -0.60 23.42 -16.09
CA SER A 268 -0.93 22.19 -15.38
C SER A 268 -0.36 22.11 -13.97
N TYR A 269 0.71 22.84 -13.67
CA TYR A 269 1.30 22.93 -12.34
C TYR A 269 0.49 23.90 -11.46
N THR A 270 0.26 25.13 -11.91
CA THR A 270 -0.46 26.16 -11.14
C THR A 270 -1.91 25.77 -10.85
N THR A 271 -2.64 25.23 -11.83
CA THR A 271 -4.04 24.79 -11.63
C THR A 271 -4.14 23.55 -10.74
N ARG A 272 -3.21 22.60 -10.86
CA ARG A 272 -3.23 21.37 -10.05
C ARG A 272 -2.81 21.64 -8.60
N TRP A 273 -1.88 22.57 -8.36
CA TRP A 273 -1.40 22.90 -7.02
C TRP A 273 -2.33 23.82 -6.21
N ALA A 274 -2.98 24.81 -6.85
CA ALA A 274 -3.97 25.65 -6.17
C ALA A 274 -5.14 24.85 -5.58
N GLY A 275 -5.50 23.72 -6.21
CA GLY A 275 -6.51 22.79 -5.70
C GLY A 275 -6.06 21.92 -4.52
N PHE A 276 -4.76 21.68 -4.35
CA PHE A 276 -4.24 20.88 -3.22
C PHE A 276 -4.04 21.71 -1.94
N ALA A 277 -3.60 22.97 -2.06
CA ALA A 277 -3.46 23.86 -0.91
C ALA A 277 -4.79 24.14 -0.20
N THR A 278 -5.89 24.10 -0.96
CA THR A 278 -7.26 24.36 -0.45
C THR A 278 -7.94 23.12 0.13
N THR A 279 -7.51 21.90 -0.23
CA THR A 279 -8.15 20.64 0.19
C THR A 279 -7.47 19.94 1.38
N GLY A 280 -6.27 20.38 1.76
CA GLY A 280 -5.48 19.77 2.85
C GLY A 280 -6.03 19.94 4.26
N ALA A 281 -6.93 20.90 4.51
CA ALA A 281 -7.51 21.16 5.84
C ALA A 281 -8.88 20.51 6.07
N ALA A 282 -9.58 20.10 5.01
CA ALA A 282 -10.91 19.50 5.12
C ALA A 282 -11.22 18.62 3.90
N SER A 283 -10.91 17.33 3.96
CA SER A 283 -11.57 16.40 3.05
C SER A 283 -11.67 14.98 3.62
N ALA A 284 -12.74 14.79 4.38
CA ALA A 284 -13.43 13.51 4.55
C ALA A 284 -14.85 13.62 3.98
N ALA A 285 -15.02 14.32 2.85
CA ALA A 285 -16.30 14.43 2.15
C ALA A 285 -16.19 13.81 0.75
N PRO A 286 -17.14 12.96 0.33
CA PRO A 286 -17.15 12.40 -1.01
C PRO A 286 -17.44 13.52 -2.02
N GLN A 287 -16.58 13.65 -3.05
CA GLN A 287 -16.88 14.47 -4.22
C GLN A 287 -18.14 13.91 -4.89
N LYS A 288 -19.26 14.66 -4.82
CA LYS A 288 -20.43 14.42 -5.67
C LYS A 288 -20.01 14.66 -7.12
N GLY A 289 -20.03 13.61 -7.93
CA GLY A 289 -19.84 13.71 -9.36
C GLY A 289 -20.86 14.68 -9.98
N THR A 290 -20.36 15.73 -10.59
CA THR A 290 -21.11 16.60 -11.51
C THR A 290 -21.51 15.76 -12.72
N ARG A 291 -22.82 15.50 -12.86
CA ARG A 291 -23.40 14.98 -14.10
C ARG A 291 -23.31 16.08 -15.15
N HIS A 292 -22.54 15.86 -16.20
CA HIS A 292 -22.70 16.61 -17.43
C HIS A 292 -24.00 16.16 -18.10
N ALA A 293 -24.97 17.07 -18.16
CA ALA A 293 -26.14 16.95 -19.00
C ALA A 293 -25.73 17.23 -20.45
N ALA A 294 -25.82 16.22 -21.31
CA ALA A 294 -25.86 16.42 -22.76
C ALA A 294 -27.33 16.33 -23.18
N ALA A 295 -27.87 17.45 -23.65
CA ALA A 295 -29.15 17.52 -24.29
C ALA A 295 -28.99 17.15 -25.77
N SER A 296 -29.79 16.20 -26.24
CA SER A 296 -30.24 16.15 -27.64
C SER A 296 -31.61 15.47 -27.70
N ARG A 297 -32.65 16.30 -27.92
CA ARG A 297 -33.94 15.88 -28.44
C ARG A 297 -33.79 15.57 -29.94
N ALA A 298 -34.35 14.47 -30.39
CA ALA A 298 -35.14 14.40 -31.62
C ALA A 298 -35.97 13.12 -31.61
N ASP A 299 -37.20 13.27 -32.08
CA ASP A 299 -38.36 12.40 -31.98
C ASP A 299 -38.29 11.11 -32.81
N GLY A 300 -39.10 10.11 -32.41
CA GLY A 300 -39.42 8.96 -33.25
C GLY A 300 -39.84 7.70 -32.48
N ALA A 301 -41.13 7.62 -32.13
CA ALA A 301 -41.83 6.37 -31.82
C ALA A 301 -42.69 5.97 -33.05
N PRO A 302 -43.36 4.79 -33.12
CA PRO A 302 -43.34 3.64 -32.21
C PRO A 302 -43.16 2.29 -32.96
N SER A 303 -42.85 1.22 -32.23
CA SER A 303 -43.27 -0.15 -32.61
C SER A 303 -43.38 -1.03 -31.37
N SER A 304 -44.61 -1.46 -31.12
CA SER A 304 -45.07 -2.42 -30.14
C SER A 304 -44.55 -3.83 -30.44
N ILE A 305 -43.94 -4.49 -29.46
CA ILE A 305 -43.98 -5.96 -29.35
C ILE A 305 -44.21 -6.30 -27.88
N SER A 306 -45.43 -6.74 -27.59
CA SER A 306 -45.76 -7.57 -26.44
C SER A 306 -45.12 -8.94 -26.63
N LEU A 307 -44.41 -9.43 -25.61
CA LEU A 307 -44.25 -10.88 -25.43
C LEU A 307 -44.08 -11.20 -23.94
N GLU A 308 -45.17 -11.75 -23.43
CA GLU A 308 -45.31 -12.87 -22.50
C GLU A 308 -44.24 -13.17 -21.44
N GLY A 309 -44.78 -13.49 -20.27
CA GLY A 309 -44.06 -13.74 -19.04
C GLY A 309 -43.25 -15.03 -19.06
N ALA A 310 -42.10 -14.95 -18.39
CA ALA A 310 -41.34 -16.11 -17.94
C ALA A 310 -41.11 -15.99 -16.43
N SER A 311 -41.82 -16.83 -15.70
CA SER A 311 -41.63 -17.12 -14.28
C SER A 311 -40.18 -17.58 -14.02
N ARG A 312 -39.44 -16.85 -13.18
CA ARG A 312 -38.09 -17.25 -12.74
C ARG A 312 -38.17 -18.15 -11.51
N PRO A 313 -37.40 -19.27 -11.47
CA PRO A 313 -37.51 -20.25 -10.39
C PRO A 313 -36.75 -19.83 -9.12
N ARG A 314 -37.43 -19.96 -7.97
CA ARG A 314 -36.84 -19.97 -6.63
C ARG A 314 -36.00 -21.24 -6.46
N GLY A 315 -34.73 -21.22 -6.87
CA GLY A 315 -33.87 -22.40 -6.87
C GLY A 315 -32.48 -22.23 -6.24
N ARG A 316 -32.22 -21.14 -5.48
CA ARG A 316 -30.84 -20.82 -5.04
C ARG A 316 -30.59 -20.88 -3.52
N GLN A 317 -31.60 -21.16 -2.70
CA GLN A 317 -31.44 -21.25 -1.24
C GLN A 317 -31.10 -22.66 -0.73
N VAL A 318 -31.34 -23.71 -1.52
CA VAL A 318 -31.08 -25.10 -1.10
C VAL A 318 -29.59 -25.49 -1.26
N ALA A 319 -28.88 -24.91 -2.23
CA ALA A 319 -27.48 -25.27 -2.51
C ALA A 319 -26.49 -24.79 -1.43
N VAL A 320 -26.81 -23.72 -0.69
CA VAL A 320 -25.91 -23.18 0.35
C VAL A 320 -25.99 -24.00 1.65
N ALA A 321 -27.14 -24.62 1.95
CA ALA A 321 -27.29 -25.47 3.13
C ALA A 321 -26.49 -26.78 3.03
N ILE A 322 -26.33 -27.34 1.83
CA ILE A 322 -25.67 -28.64 1.62
C ILE A 322 -24.14 -28.55 1.80
N VAL A 323 -23.53 -27.40 1.47
CA VAL A 323 -22.06 -27.21 1.59
C VAL A 323 -21.62 -26.99 3.04
N GLY A 324 -22.51 -26.44 3.90
CA GLY A 324 -22.21 -26.23 5.32
C GLY A 324 -22.18 -27.53 6.13
N VAL A 325 -23.05 -28.50 5.80
CA VAL A 325 -23.15 -29.76 6.55
C VAL A 325 -21.96 -30.68 6.25
N SER A 326 -21.47 -30.72 5.01
CA SER A 326 -20.35 -31.59 4.63
C SER A 326 -19.02 -31.17 5.28
N SER A 327 -18.80 -29.87 5.47
CA SER A 327 -17.58 -29.36 6.11
C SER A 327 -17.53 -29.64 7.62
N PHE A 328 -18.68 -29.63 8.30
CA PHE A 328 -18.75 -30.00 9.73
C PHE A 328 -18.42 -31.49 9.96
N VAL A 329 -18.94 -32.38 9.12
CA VAL A 329 -18.67 -33.83 9.23
C VAL A 329 -17.19 -34.15 9.06
N ILE A 330 -16.51 -33.54 8.09
CA ILE A 330 -15.07 -33.78 7.83
C ILE A 330 -14.21 -33.34 9.03
N VAL A 331 -14.48 -32.16 9.60
CA VAL A 331 -13.73 -31.65 10.76
C VAL A 331 -13.96 -32.53 11.99
N THR A 332 -15.19 -33.02 12.19
CA THR A 332 -15.52 -33.88 13.34
C THR A 332 -14.85 -35.25 13.24
N VAL A 333 -14.85 -35.86 12.05
CA VAL A 333 -14.17 -37.14 11.82
C VAL A 333 -12.66 -37.01 11.99
N ALA A 334 -12.05 -35.95 11.46
CA ALA A 334 -10.61 -35.69 11.63
C ALA A 334 -10.23 -35.51 13.12
N GLY A 335 -11.06 -34.79 13.90
CA GLY A 335 -10.86 -34.62 15.33
C GLY A 335 -10.93 -35.94 16.11
N ILE A 336 -11.88 -36.82 15.77
CA ILE A 336 -12.03 -38.14 16.40
C ILE A 336 -10.82 -39.03 16.07
N CYS A 337 -10.35 -39.05 14.81
CA CYS A 337 -9.18 -39.82 14.42
C CYS A 337 -7.90 -39.36 15.14
N LEU A 338 -7.72 -38.05 15.32
CA LEU A 338 -6.57 -37.49 16.05
C LEU A 338 -6.60 -37.91 17.53
N ALA A 339 -7.77 -37.82 18.17
CA ALA A 339 -7.94 -38.20 19.58
C ALA A 339 -7.65 -39.69 19.80
N LEU A 340 -8.12 -40.56 18.89
CA LEU A 340 -7.83 -41.99 18.92
C LEU A 340 -6.33 -42.28 18.74
N GLY A 341 -5.65 -41.58 17.83
CA GLY A 341 -4.21 -41.73 17.64
C GLY A 341 -3.39 -41.42 18.90
N ILE A 342 -3.75 -40.37 19.63
CA ILE A 342 -3.09 -40.00 20.89
C ILE A 342 -3.35 -41.08 21.97
N ALA A 343 -4.59 -41.55 22.09
CA ALA A 343 -4.95 -42.56 23.08
C ALA A 343 -4.20 -43.89 22.87
N ILE A 344 -4.01 -44.31 21.61
CA ILE A 344 -3.25 -45.52 21.27
C ILE A 344 -1.76 -45.31 21.58
N GLY A 345 -1.19 -44.15 21.23
CA GLY A 345 0.22 -43.84 21.47
C GLY A 345 0.62 -43.87 22.96
N GLN A 346 -0.25 -43.37 23.84
CA GLN A 346 -0.01 -43.42 25.30
C GLN A 346 -0.04 -44.85 25.86
N ARG A 347 -0.86 -45.73 25.29
CA ARG A 347 -0.97 -47.13 25.74
C ARG A 347 0.29 -47.94 25.42
N THR A 348 0.98 -47.61 24.32
CA THR A 348 2.23 -48.27 23.92
C THR A 348 3.46 -47.82 24.71
N GLN A 349 3.45 -46.66 25.36
CA GLN A 349 4.60 -46.18 26.15
C GLN A 349 4.60 -46.70 27.60
N GLY A 350 3.48 -47.25 28.09
CA GLY A 350 3.35 -47.70 29.48
C GLY A 350 3.90 -49.10 29.80
N SER A 351 4.30 -49.92 28.81
CA SER A 351 4.69 -51.32 29.04
C SER A 351 6.20 -51.59 29.05
N GLY A 352 7.04 -50.57 28.84
CA GLY A 352 8.49 -50.71 28.79
C GLY A 352 9.19 -50.10 30.00
N GLN A 353 9.01 -50.67 31.20
CA GLN A 353 9.83 -50.31 32.36
C GLN A 353 11.06 -51.23 32.42
N PRO A 354 12.26 -50.76 32.04
CA PRO A 354 13.48 -51.55 32.19
C PRO A 354 13.82 -51.66 33.68
N SER A 355 13.86 -52.90 34.16
CA SER A 355 14.32 -53.26 35.49
C SER A 355 15.76 -52.78 35.68
N GLY A 356 15.94 -51.77 36.52
CA GLY A 356 17.22 -51.13 36.80
C GLY A 356 18.19 -52.07 37.53
N ARG A 357 19.22 -52.49 36.81
CA ARG A 357 20.40 -53.18 37.35
C ARG A 357 21.21 -52.19 38.19
N LYS A 358 21.21 -52.38 39.52
CA LYS A 358 22.10 -51.67 40.44
C LYS A 358 23.55 -52.00 40.10
N VAL A 359 24.31 -51.01 39.64
CA VAL A 359 25.77 -51.11 39.54
C VAL A 359 26.34 -50.58 40.84
N ALA A 360 27.03 -51.46 41.56
CA ALA A 360 27.75 -51.15 42.78
C ALA A 360 28.92 -50.21 42.48
N GLN A 361 28.99 -49.12 43.22
CA GLN A 361 30.08 -48.15 43.19
C GLN A 361 31.19 -48.65 44.13
N VAL A 362 32.32 -49.03 43.55
CA VAL A 362 33.54 -49.43 44.26
C VAL A 362 34.25 -48.17 44.77
N GLN A 363 34.52 -48.12 46.07
CA GLN A 363 35.43 -47.18 46.71
C GLN A 363 36.88 -47.63 46.50
N SER A 364 37.76 -46.70 46.14
CA SER A 364 39.22 -46.75 46.30
C SER A 364 39.64 -45.31 46.60
N GLU A 365 39.88 -45.02 47.88
CA GLU A 365 41.20 -44.71 48.49
C GLU A 365 41.68 -43.28 48.26
#